data_AF-A0A963PXK0-F1
#
_entry.id   AF-A0A963PXK0-F1
#
_cell.length_a   1.000
_cell.length_b   1.000
_cell.length_c   1.000
_cell.angle_alpha   90.00
_cell.angle_beta   90.00
_cell.angle_gamma   90.00
#
_symmetry.space_group_name_H-M   'P 1'
#
loop_
_entity.id
_entity.type
_entity.pdbx_description
1 polymer ?
#
loop_
_entity_poly.entity_id
_entity_poly.type
_entity_poly.pdbx_seq_one_letter_code
_entity_poly.pdbx_strand_id
1 'polypeptide(L)' 'YKGVLWMKGTERKVIFQGVHQLMGSDLGPAWKEGEPRVSKMVFIGIDLPRDILEQGLEQTLS' A
#
# COMPACT_ATOMS: atom_id res chain seq x y z
N TYR A 1 -3.01 -9.05 -3.95
CA TYR A 1 -2.74 -7.60 -4.09
C TYR A 1 -1.49 -7.23 -3.30
N LYS A 2 -0.64 -6.32 -3.79
CA LYS A 2 0.60 -5.87 -3.12
C LYS A 2 0.62 -4.36 -3.04
N GLY A 3 0.92 -3.78 -1.88
CA GLY A 3 0.93 -2.33 -1.69
C GLY A 3 2.08 -1.87 -0.82
N VAL A 4 2.64 -0.71 -1.16
CA VAL A 4 3.52 0.07 -0.28
C VAL A 4 2.69 1.23 0.25
N LEU A 5 2.49 1.28 1.56
CA LEU A 5 1.80 2.38 2.21
C LEU A 5 2.82 3.26 2.93
N TRP A 6 2.71 4.58 2.74
CA TRP A 6 3.35 5.54 3.62
C TRP A 6 2.38 5.91 4.74
N MET A 7 2.75 5.60 5.98
CA MET A 7 2.02 6.04 7.17
C MET A 7 2.68 7.28 7.76
N LYS A 8 1.87 8.29 8.07
CA LYS A 8 2.31 9.52 8.74
C LYS A 8 2.93 9.16 10.09
N GLY A 9 4.23 9.43 10.27
CA GLY A 9 4.98 9.11 11.48
C GLY A 9 5.87 7.85 11.40
N THR A 10 5.95 7.18 10.24
CA THR A 10 6.84 6.02 10.06
C THR A 10 7.87 6.27 8.95
N GLU A 11 9.16 6.09 9.28
CA GLU A 11 10.28 6.23 8.32
C GLU A 11 10.56 4.94 7.53
N ARG A 12 9.73 3.92 7.71
CA ARG A 12 9.83 2.63 7.03
C ARG A 12 8.68 2.42 6.07
N LYS A 13 8.96 1.76 4.95
CA LYS A 13 7.95 1.35 3.98
C LYS A 13 7.16 0.18 4.56
N VAL A 14 5.84 0.30 4.66
CA VAL A 14 5.00 -0.84 5.02
C VAL A 14 4.59 -1.54 3.74
N ILE A 15 5.01 -2.80 3.57
CA ILE A 15 4.71 -3.60 2.39
C ILE A 15 3.62 -4.59 2.76
N PHE A 16 2.44 -4.41 2.20
CA PHE A 16 1.35 -5.37 2.28
C PHE A 16 1.46 -6.34 1.11
N GLN A 17 1.51 -7.64 1.38
CA GLN A 17 1.45 -8.68 0.35
C GLN A 17 0.32 -9.64 0.70
N GLY A 18 -0.77 -9.59 -0.06
CA GLY A 18 -1.85 -10.57 -0.01
C GLY A 18 -1.78 -11.51 -1.20
N VAL A 19 -1.42 -12.77 -0.98
CA VAL A 19 -1.52 -13.84 -1.99
C VAL A 19 -2.62 -14.80 -1.54
N HIS A 20 -3.69 -14.87 -2.33
CA HIS A 20 -4.89 -15.66 -2.01
C HIS A 20 -5.51 -15.23 -0.66
N GLN A 21 -5.60 -16.13 0.33
CA GLN A 21 -6.19 -15.90 1.67
C GLN A 21 -5.16 -15.50 2.75
N LEU A 22 -3.87 -15.44 2.43
CA LEU A 22 -2.82 -15.06 3.37
C LEU A 22 -2.59 -13.54 3.27
N MET A 23 -2.94 -12.81 4.34
CA MET A 23 -2.50 -11.43 4.54
C MET A 23 -1.17 -11.44 5.31
N GLY A 24 -0.09 -11.03 4.64
CA GLY A 24 1.20 -10.74 5.27
C GLY A 24 1.50 -9.24 5.20
N SER A 25 1.94 -8.67 6.32
CA SER A 25 2.50 -7.31 6.38
C SER A 25 3.98 -7.40 6.71
N ASP A 26 4.84 -7.04 5.76
CA ASP A 26 6.28 -6.96 5.96
C ASP A 26 6.73 -5.50 6.10
N LEU A 27 7.66 -5.27 7.02
CA LEU A 27 8.37 -4.00 7.12
C LEU A 27 9.46 -3.98 6.04
N GLY A 28 9.21 -3.19 5.01
CA GLY A 28 10.17 -2.93 3.95
C GLY A 28 11.36 -2.07 4.41
N PRO A 29 12.30 -1.81 3.50
CA PRO A 29 13.44 -0.95 3.77
C PRO A 29 12.99 0.46 4.18
N ALA A 30 13.84 1.14 4.94
CA ALA A 30 13.66 2.55 5.25
C ALA A 30 13.56 3.39 3.96
N TRP A 31 12.82 4.49 4.03
CA TRP A 31 12.83 5.48 2.94
C TRP A 31 14.26 6.01 2.74
N LYS A 32 14.71 6.12 1.50
CA LYS A 32 15.99 6.77 1.22
C LYS A 32 15.87 8.27 1.44
N GLU A 33 16.99 8.89 1.82
CA GLU A 33 17.07 10.34 1.96
C GLU A 33 16.75 11.02 0.61
N GLY A 34 15.73 11.88 0.59
CA GLY A 34 15.24 12.55 -0.62
C GLY A 34 14.25 11.73 -1.47
N GLU A 35 13.89 10.51 -1.09
CA GLU A 35 12.86 9.74 -1.82
C GLU A 35 11.46 10.31 -1.53
N PRO A 36 10.65 10.65 -2.56
CA PRO A 36 9.28 11.07 -2.34
C PRO A 36 8.52 9.93 -1.67
N ARG A 37 7.92 10.22 -0.52
CA ARG A 37 7.14 9.24 0.25
C ARG A 37 5.79 9.04 -0.42
N VAL A 38 5.73 8.16 -1.42
CA VAL A 38 4.52 7.89 -2.21
C VAL A 38 3.92 6.54 -1.83
N SER A 39 2.63 6.53 -1.51
CA SER A 39 1.87 5.29 -1.37
C SER A 39 1.55 4.71 -2.75
N LYS A 40 1.87 3.44 -2.98
CA LYS A 40 1.59 2.75 -4.25
C LYS A 40 0.95 1.40 -3.96
N MET A 41 -0.29 1.21 -4.41
CA MET A 41 -0.99 -0.06 -4.29
C MET A 41 -1.26 -0.69 -5.65
N VAL A 42 -0.99 -1.99 -5.75
CA VAL A 42 -1.20 -2.80 -6.95
C VAL A 42 -2.19 -3.90 -6.63
N PHE A 43 -3.38 -3.80 -7.23
CA PHE A 43 -4.40 -4.83 -7.16
C PHE A 43 -4.34 -5.66 -8.44
N ILE A 44 -4.29 -6.98 -8.28
CA ILE A 44 -4.29 -7.95 -9.38
C ILE A 44 -5.43 -8.90 -9.08
N GLY A 45 -6.43 -8.96 -9.97
CA GLY A 45 -7.66 -9.70 -9.82
C GLY A 45 -8.55 -9.53 -11.06
N ILE A 46 -9.51 -10.43 -11.22
CA ILE A 46 -10.49 -10.41 -12.32
C ILE A 46 -11.72 -9.66 -11.80
N ASP A 47 -12.24 -8.70 -12.57
CA ASP A 47 -13.42 -7.89 -12.22
C ASP A 47 -13.28 -7.09 -10.91
N LEU A 48 -12.12 -6.42 -10.75
CA LEU A 48 -11.88 -5.57 -9.57
C LEU A 48 -12.65 -4.24 -9.70
N PRO A 49 -13.48 -3.87 -8.70
CA PRO A 49 -14.21 -2.60 -8.71
C PRO A 49 -13.26 -1.44 -8.39
N ARG A 50 -12.70 -0.85 -9.43
CA ARG A 50 -11.70 0.22 -9.35
C ARG A 50 -12.15 1.41 -8.51
N ASP A 51 -13.38 1.89 -8.72
CA ASP A 51 -13.89 3.09 -8.06
C ASP A 51 -13.97 2.93 -6.54
N ILE A 52 -14.35 1.74 -6.06
CA ILE A 52 -14.41 1.42 -4.64
C ILE A 52 -13.01 1.43 -4.02
N LEU A 53 -12.02 0.90 -4.76
CA LEU A 53 -10.64 0.88 -4.31
C LEU A 53 -10.05 2.29 -4.26
N GLU A 54 -10.29 3.12 -5.28
CA GLU A 54 -9.82 4.50 -5.31
C GLU A 54 -10.45 5.33 -4.17
N GLN A 55 -11.76 5.22 -3.95
CA GLN A 55 -12.44 5.90 -2.83
C GLN A 55 -11.92 5.44 -1.46
N GLY A 56 -11.70 4.13 -1.27
CA GLY A 56 -11.17 3.60 -0.01
C GLY A 56 -9.75 4.11 0.31
N LEU A 57 -8.93 4.30 -0.72
CA LEU A 57 -7.59 4.86 -0.58
C LEU A 57 -7.60 6.35 -0.28
N GLU A 58 -8.50 7.12 -0.91
CA GLU A 58 -8.69 8.54 -0.58
C GLU A 58 -9.08 8.74 0.88
N GLN A 59 -9.99 7.91 1.41
CA GLN A 59 -10.44 8.02 2.80
C GLN A 59 -9.34 7.69 3.83
N THR A 60 -8.36 6.86 3.49
CA THR A 60 -7.28 6.47 4.42
C THR A 60 -6.04 7.37 4.35
N LEU A 61 -6.00 8.32 3.41
CA LEU A 61 -4.92 9.31 3.24
C LEU A 61 -5.26 10.71 3.82
N SER A 62 -6.47 10.90 4.35
CA SER A 62 -6.88 12.09 5.13
C SER A 62 -6.35 12.04 6.57
#